data_AF-A0A848YZ07-F1
#
_entry.id   AF-A0A848YZ07-F1
#
_cell.length_a   1.000
_cell.length_b   1.000
_cell.length_c   1.000
_cell.angle_alpha   90.00
_cell.angle_beta   90.00
_cell.angle_gamma   90.00
#
_symmetry.space_group_name_H-M   'P 1'
#
loop_
_entity.id
_entity.type
_entity.pdbx_description
1 polymer ?
#
loop_
_entity_poly.entity_id
_entity_poly.type
_entity_poly.pdbx_seq_one_letter_code
_entity_poly.pdbx_strand_id
1 'polypeptide(L)'
;MMRTAEVAIEHVLAGLLALCAFALPFLPFTSLAAGLSDAKGMAAILGTAYLFGVVFDKAADTVLAPVEQWLRLQTADRILKNGTSGLEKDPFPQDALEYCLRSASDGRMDWMESLRSRIRTSRGLGVLGLPACLGIALHLFPENLSGTTAWTDSVMWPHASVLVNLLLIIGAIRLSAIKKHVLPKTANLYTDVAAREKQLKKAWIKMCVGIFPFALMLISSAITIGIFAISAERQPAALLCVAGVSISLLALWTWSKITRTYLRFISFNLTQYDCKIADRASVVRDKSGSDQIPQ
;
A
#
# COMPACT_ATOMS: atom_id res chain seq x y z
N MET A 1 -6.86 20.48 3.88
CA MET A 1 -6.29 20.70 2.52
C MET A 1 -4.84 20.27 2.59
N MET A 2 -4.58 19.02 2.21
CA MET A 2 -3.26 18.44 2.28
C MET A 2 -2.25 19.32 1.54
N ARG A 3 -1.15 19.67 2.21
CA ARG A 3 -0.12 20.51 1.59
C ARG A 3 0.46 19.71 0.45
N THR A 4 0.39 20.23 -0.77
CA THR A 4 0.93 19.58 -1.99
C THR A 4 2.38 19.14 -1.83
N ALA A 5 3.15 19.85 -0.98
CA ALA A 5 4.49 19.50 -0.57
C ALA A 5 4.60 18.14 0.15
N GLU A 6 3.66 17.79 1.04
CA GLU A 6 3.69 16.51 1.76
C GLU A 6 3.50 15.33 0.80
N VAL A 7 2.55 15.45 -0.12
CA VAL A 7 2.31 14.46 -1.16
C VAL A 7 3.52 14.32 -2.08
N ALA A 8 4.19 15.42 -2.43
CA ALA A 8 5.41 15.36 -3.22
C ALA A 8 6.55 14.64 -2.49
N ILE A 9 6.75 14.94 -1.20
CA ILE A 9 7.77 14.29 -0.37
C ILE A 9 7.50 12.78 -0.25
N GLU A 10 6.23 12.37 -0.06
CA GLU A 10 5.86 10.95 -0.03
C GLU A 10 6.25 10.21 -1.31
N HIS A 11 5.96 10.79 -2.48
CA HIS A 11 6.34 10.18 -3.76
C HIS A 11 7.86 10.14 -3.93
N VAL A 12 8.58 11.20 -3.57
CA VAL A 12 10.06 11.19 -3.63
C VAL A 12 10.63 10.09 -2.74
N LEU A 13 10.13 9.93 -1.51
CA LEU A 13 10.58 8.88 -0.59
C LEU A 13 10.30 7.46 -1.12
N ALA A 14 9.08 7.21 -1.63
CA ALA A 14 8.74 5.94 -2.27
C ALA A 14 9.62 5.67 -3.51
N GLY A 15 9.92 6.72 -4.25
CA GLY A 15 10.81 6.73 -5.39
C GLY A 15 12.25 6.36 -5.07
N LEU A 16 12.80 6.96 -4.01
CA LEU A 16 14.13 6.63 -3.52
C LEU A 16 14.22 5.17 -3.09
N LEU A 17 13.20 4.63 -2.42
CA LEU A 17 13.14 3.20 -2.08
C LEU A 17 13.13 2.33 -3.35
N ALA A 18 12.36 2.69 -4.37
CA ALA A 18 12.33 1.97 -5.64
C ALA A 18 13.67 2.04 -6.39
N LEU A 19 14.33 3.20 -6.39
CA LEU A 19 15.67 3.35 -6.98
C LEU A 19 16.69 2.50 -6.23
N CYS A 20 16.69 2.53 -4.89
CA CYS A 20 17.54 1.65 -4.08
C CYS A 20 17.29 0.18 -4.38
N ALA A 21 16.04 -0.23 -4.60
CA ALA A 21 15.69 -1.63 -4.86
C ALA A 21 16.09 -2.12 -6.26
N PHE A 22 15.86 -1.31 -7.30
CA PHE A 22 15.88 -1.78 -8.69
C PHE A 22 16.92 -1.11 -9.59
N ALA A 23 17.42 0.08 -9.24
CA ALA A 23 18.38 0.82 -10.05
C ALA A 23 19.79 0.78 -9.44
N LEU A 24 19.88 1.06 -8.13
CA LEU A 24 21.13 1.14 -7.38
C LEU A 24 22.06 -0.08 -7.54
N PRO A 25 21.57 -1.34 -7.59
CA PRO A 25 22.44 -2.51 -7.81
C PRO A 25 23.24 -2.47 -9.11
N PHE A 26 22.74 -1.74 -10.12
CA PHE A 26 23.33 -1.69 -11.45
C PHE A 26 24.14 -0.41 -11.69
N LEU A 27 24.12 0.53 -10.74
CA LEU A 27 24.84 1.79 -10.85
C LEU A 27 26.25 1.66 -10.27
N PRO A 28 27.30 2.09 -11.00
CA PRO A 28 28.64 2.16 -10.44
C PRO A 28 28.71 3.27 -9.38
N PHE A 29 29.43 2.99 -8.28
CA PHE A 29 29.55 3.90 -7.13
C PHE A 29 30.07 5.30 -7.52
N THR A 30 31.03 5.35 -8.45
CA THR A 30 31.63 6.60 -8.94
C THR A 30 30.62 7.52 -9.62
N SER A 31 29.68 6.98 -10.40
CA SER A 31 28.63 7.77 -11.07
C SER A 31 27.62 8.33 -10.08
N LEU A 32 27.29 7.60 -9.02
CA LEU A 32 26.36 8.08 -8.00
C LEU A 32 26.98 9.23 -7.19
N ALA A 33 28.23 9.08 -6.75
CA ALA A 33 28.95 10.11 -6.00
C ALA A 33 29.10 11.41 -6.80
N ALA A 34 29.46 11.31 -8.09
CA ALA A 34 29.56 12.46 -8.98
C ALA A 34 28.19 13.12 -9.24
N GLY A 35 27.12 12.33 -9.36
CA GLY A 35 25.77 12.84 -9.53
C GLY A 35 25.23 13.58 -8.29
N LEU A 36 25.61 13.14 -7.09
CA LEU A 36 25.18 13.77 -5.83
C LEU A 36 25.95 15.07 -5.51
N SER A 37 27.16 15.24 -6.03
CA SER A 37 27.96 16.45 -5.83
C SER A 37 27.58 17.59 -6.80
N ASP A 38 26.97 17.27 -7.94
CA ASP A 38 26.45 18.26 -8.89
C ASP A 38 24.96 18.56 -8.63
N ALA A 39 24.60 19.83 -8.53
CA ALA A 39 23.22 20.27 -8.36
C ALA A 39 22.30 19.77 -9.49
N LYS A 40 22.81 19.68 -10.73
CA LYS A 40 22.04 19.12 -11.86
C LYS A 40 21.81 17.62 -11.70
N GLY A 41 22.83 16.89 -11.24
CA GLY A 41 22.73 15.46 -10.95
C GLY A 41 21.74 15.17 -9.82
N MET A 42 21.78 15.94 -8.73
CA MET A 42 20.81 15.82 -7.63
C MET A 42 19.38 16.10 -8.11
N ALA A 43 19.17 17.17 -8.90
CA ALA A 43 17.86 17.47 -9.47
C ALA A 43 17.35 16.34 -10.38
N ALA A 44 18.22 15.75 -11.19
CA ALA A 44 17.88 14.60 -12.03
C ALA A 44 17.50 13.37 -11.17
N ILE A 45 18.29 13.03 -10.15
CA ILE A 45 17.99 11.91 -9.23
C ILE A 45 16.64 12.12 -8.53
N LEU A 46 16.38 13.33 -8.01
CA LEU A 46 15.11 13.64 -7.35
C LEU A 46 13.93 13.60 -8.31
N GLY A 47 14.10 14.10 -9.55
CA GLY A 47 13.09 14.03 -10.60
C GLY A 47 12.77 12.59 -11.00
N THR A 48 13.79 11.75 -11.19
CA THR A 48 13.62 10.32 -11.46
C THR A 48 12.97 9.61 -10.28
N ALA A 49 13.41 9.89 -9.05
CA ALA A 49 12.80 9.35 -7.83
C ALA A 49 11.31 9.68 -7.80
N TYR A 50 10.91 10.93 -8.01
CA TYR A 50 9.50 11.31 -8.04
C TYR A 50 8.68 10.48 -9.06
N LEU A 51 9.17 10.31 -10.29
CA LEU A 51 8.49 9.51 -11.32
C LEU A 51 8.35 8.04 -10.92
N PHE A 52 9.43 7.43 -10.42
CA PHE A 52 9.41 6.07 -9.90
C PHE A 52 8.46 5.95 -8.71
N GLY A 53 8.43 6.95 -7.84
CA GLY A 53 7.55 7.01 -6.67
C GLY A 53 6.08 6.94 -7.03
N VAL A 54 5.65 7.67 -8.07
CA VAL A 54 4.27 7.61 -8.57
C VAL A 54 3.92 6.21 -9.08
N VAL A 55 4.81 5.61 -9.87
CA VAL A 55 4.59 4.26 -10.43
C VAL A 55 4.56 3.20 -9.33
N PHE A 56 5.51 3.24 -8.41
CA PHE A 56 5.63 2.24 -7.36
C PHE A 56 4.62 2.43 -6.22
N ASP A 57 4.13 3.65 -5.96
CA ASP A 57 2.97 3.83 -5.08
C ASP A 57 1.74 3.11 -5.64
N LYS A 58 1.50 3.21 -6.96
CA LYS A 58 0.43 2.48 -7.65
C LYS A 58 0.66 0.97 -7.69
N ALA A 59 1.91 0.53 -7.81
CA ALA A 59 2.25 -0.88 -7.69
C ALA A 59 1.92 -1.39 -6.27
N ALA A 60 2.32 -0.66 -5.24
CA ALA A 60 2.08 -1.02 -3.85
C ALA A 60 0.58 -1.00 -3.51
N ASP A 61 -0.19 0.00 -3.99
CA ASP A 61 -1.66 0.02 -4.01
C ASP A 61 -2.20 -1.32 -4.50
N THR A 62 -1.75 -1.75 -5.68
CA THR A 62 -2.26 -2.93 -6.36
C THR A 62 -1.88 -4.24 -5.67
N VAL A 63 -0.68 -4.30 -5.10
CA VAL A 63 -0.18 -5.47 -4.35
C VAL A 63 -0.96 -5.67 -3.05
N LEU A 64 -1.27 -4.60 -2.32
CA LEU A 64 -1.99 -4.70 -1.04
C LEU A 64 -3.52 -4.61 -1.16
N ALA A 65 -4.06 -4.28 -2.32
CA ALA A 65 -5.51 -4.18 -2.56
C ALA A 65 -6.32 -5.40 -2.07
N PRO A 66 -5.88 -6.67 -2.27
CA PRO A 66 -6.62 -7.83 -1.77
C PRO A 66 -6.73 -7.87 -0.23
N VAL A 67 -5.68 -7.42 0.47
CA VAL A 67 -5.64 -7.37 1.94
C VAL A 67 -6.54 -6.25 2.46
N GLU A 68 -6.46 -5.08 1.83
CA GLU A 68 -7.34 -3.95 2.18
C GLU A 68 -8.82 -4.33 2.00
N GLN A 69 -9.15 -5.01 0.90
CA GLN A 69 -10.50 -5.45 0.64
C GLN A 69 -11.00 -6.47 1.66
N TRP A 70 -10.15 -7.41 2.08
CA TRP A 70 -10.50 -8.34 3.14
C TRP A 70 -10.76 -7.60 4.47
N LEU A 71 -9.95 -6.59 4.81
CA LEU A 71 -10.17 -5.74 6.00
C LEU A 71 -11.49 -4.96 5.92
N ARG A 72 -11.85 -4.43 4.74
CA ARG A 72 -13.13 -3.75 4.50
C ARG A 72 -14.31 -4.70 4.72
N LEU A 73 -14.26 -5.91 4.14
CA LEU A 73 -15.30 -6.93 4.31
C LEU A 73 -15.44 -7.38 5.77
N GLN A 74 -14.34 -7.57 6.49
CA GLN A 74 -14.39 -7.88 7.92
C GLN A 74 -15.03 -6.76 8.75
N THR A 75 -14.77 -5.51 8.38
CA THR A 75 -15.34 -4.36 9.11
C THR A 75 -16.84 -4.28 8.86
N ALA A 76 -17.28 -4.47 7.61
CA ALA A 76 -18.70 -4.53 7.27
C ALA A 76 -19.44 -5.71 7.94
N ASP A 77 -18.83 -6.90 8.03
CA ASP A 77 -19.40 -8.03 8.80
C ASP A 77 -19.62 -7.67 10.28
N ARG A 78 -18.67 -6.96 10.90
CA ARG A 78 -18.84 -6.50 12.30
C ARG A 78 -19.98 -5.49 12.45
N ILE A 79 -20.15 -4.59 11.49
CA ILE A 79 -21.26 -3.62 11.49
C ILE A 79 -22.60 -4.36 11.41
N LEU A 80 -22.72 -5.34 10.50
CA LEU A 80 -23.94 -6.15 10.38
C LEU A 80 -24.24 -6.96 11.65
N LYS A 81 -23.22 -7.56 12.27
CA LYS A 81 -23.36 -8.31 13.53
C LYS A 81 -23.83 -7.44 14.70
N ASN A 82 -23.50 -6.15 14.69
CA ASN A 82 -23.90 -5.21 15.73
C ASN A 82 -25.35 -4.69 15.58
N GLY A 83 -26.15 -5.26 14.66
CA GLY A 83 -27.58 -4.98 14.57
C GLY A 83 -27.95 -3.72 13.81
N THR A 84 -27.00 -3.07 13.13
CA THR A 84 -27.32 -2.03 12.13
C THR A 84 -28.03 -2.69 10.94
N SER A 85 -29.34 -2.54 10.89
CA SER A 85 -30.24 -3.14 9.90
C SER A 85 -29.86 -2.73 8.48
N GLY A 86 -29.49 -3.73 7.66
CA GLY A 86 -29.41 -3.65 6.20
C GLY A 86 -28.44 -2.59 5.63
N LEU A 87 -27.30 -3.05 5.09
CA LEU A 87 -26.46 -2.20 4.23
C LEU A 87 -27.11 -2.06 2.84
N GLU A 88 -28.25 -1.36 2.78
CA GLU A 88 -28.91 -1.04 1.49
C GLU A 88 -28.01 -0.13 0.63
N LYS A 89 -27.10 0.61 1.27
CA LYS A 89 -26.03 1.40 0.66
C LYS A 89 -24.66 0.84 1.01
N ASP A 90 -23.66 1.18 0.21
CA ASP A 90 -22.26 0.88 0.51
C ASP A 90 -21.93 1.34 1.95
N PRO A 91 -21.32 0.50 2.81
CA PRO A 91 -20.82 0.96 4.12
C PRO A 91 -19.58 1.86 4.03
N PHE A 92 -18.98 2.03 2.84
CA PHE A 92 -17.79 2.87 2.66
C PHE A 92 -17.86 3.81 1.43
N PRO A 93 -18.90 4.67 1.28
CA PRO A 93 -18.97 5.66 0.21
C PRO A 93 -18.02 6.82 0.56
N GLN A 94 -16.74 6.55 0.40
CA GLN A 94 -15.67 7.46 0.78
C GLN A 94 -15.87 8.85 0.17
N ASP A 95 -16.29 8.92 -1.10
CA ASP A 95 -16.53 10.16 -1.82
C ASP A 95 -17.69 10.98 -1.20
N ALA A 96 -18.77 10.30 -0.79
CA ALA A 96 -19.90 10.95 -0.13
C ALA A 96 -19.52 11.46 1.26
N LEU A 97 -18.75 10.67 2.02
CA LEU A 97 -18.24 11.09 3.32
C LEU A 97 -17.28 12.27 3.18
N GLU A 98 -16.37 12.25 2.20
CA GLU A 98 -15.48 13.36 1.90
C GLU A 98 -16.25 14.65 1.60
N TYR A 99 -17.28 14.55 0.76
CA TYR A 99 -18.15 15.69 0.46
C TYR A 99 -18.81 16.25 1.72
N CYS A 100 -19.35 15.38 2.58
CA CYS A 100 -19.97 15.80 3.84
C CYS A 100 -18.94 16.42 4.81
N LEU A 101 -17.77 15.82 4.98
CA LEU A 101 -16.72 16.29 5.88
C LEU A 101 -16.13 17.64 5.43
N ARG A 102 -16.01 17.87 4.12
CA ARG A 102 -15.58 19.17 3.58
C ARG A 102 -16.53 20.30 3.97
N SER A 103 -17.82 20.02 4.09
CA SER A 103 -18.81 21.02 4.51
C SER A 103 -18.83 21.29 6.02
N ALA A 104 -18.27 20.39 6.84
CA ALA A 104 -18.40 20.45 8.30
C ALA A 104 -17.37 21.37 8.99
N SER A 105 -16.28 21.75 8.32
CA SER A 105 -15.22 22.66 8.82
C SER A 105 -14.61 22.32 10.21
N ASP A 106 -14.72 21.07 10.66
CA ASP A 106 -14.43 20.64 12.04
C ASP A 106 -13.10 19.88 12.21
N GLY A 107 -12.20 19.96 11.22
CA GLY A 107 -10.91 19.30 11.23
C GLY A 107 -10.94 17.78 11.01
N ARG A 108 -12.12 17.14 10.92
CA ARG A 108 -12.22 15.68 10.63
C ARG A 108 -11.67 15.32 9.26
N MET A 109 -11.78 16.23 8.29
CA MET A 109 -11.18 16.07 6.96
C MET A 109 -9.65 16.02 7.06
N ASP A 110 -9.03 16.93 7.80
CA ASP A 110 -7.56 16.96 7.94
C ASP A 110 -7.04 15.72 8.68
N TRP A 111 -7.79 15.24 9.68
CA TRP A 111 -7.47 13.97 10.35
C TRP A 111 -7.55 12.78 9.38
N MET A 112 -8.57 12.74 8.52
CA MET A 112 -8.72 11.71 7.50
C MET A 112 -7.60 11.76 6.44
N GLU A 113 -7.22 12.96 5.99
CA GLU A 113 -6.08 13.18 5.07
C GLU A 113 -4.77 12.69 5.69
N SER A 114 -4.53 13.01 6.98
CA SER A 114 -3.37 12.55 7.75
C SER A 114 -3.29 11.01 7.84
N LEU A 115 -4.41 10.33 8.04
CA LEU A 115 -4.42 8.85 8.02
C LEU A 115 -4.08 8.28 6.64
N ARG A 116 -4.62 8.86 5.55
CA ARG A 116 -4.34 8.39 4.18
C ARG A 116 -2.87 8.54 3.82
N SER A 117 -2.29 9.69 4.15
CA SER A 117 -0.85 9.94 4.03
C SER A 117 -0.04 8.81 4.68
N ARG A 118 -0.30 8.53 5.96
CA ARG A 118 0.40 7.48 6.71
C ARG A 118 0.18 6.08 6.12
N ILE A 119 -1.04 5.77 5.65
CA ILE A 119 -1.34 4.50 4.97
C ILE A 119 -0.48 4.37 3.71
N ARG A 120 -0.36 5.43 2.90
CA ARG A 120 0.44 5.43 1.68
C ARG A 120 1.92 5.20 1.98
N THR A 121 2.51 5.97 2.89
CA THR A 121 3.93 5.87 3.26
C THR A 121 4.26 4.50 3.87
N SER A 122 3.44 4.02 4.82
CA SER A 122 3.67 2.73 5.48
C SER A 122 3.55 1.55 4.51
N ARG A 123 2.66 1.63 3.52
CA ARG A 123 2.58 0.64 2.46
C ARG A 123 3.81 0.65 1.55
N GLY A 124 4.24 1.82 1.09
CA GLY A 124 5.44 1.93 0.24
C GLY A 124 6.66 1.32 0.94
N LEU A 125 6.85 1.65 2.21
CA LEU A 125 7.92 1.09 3.04
C LEU A 125 7.74 -0.42 3.30
N GLY A 126 6.51 -0.89 3.53
CA GLY A 126 6.22 -2.30 3.72
C GLY A 126 6.47 -3.16 2.48
N VAL A 127 6.25 -2.60 1.27
CA VAL A 127 6.43 -3.31 0.01
C VAL A 127 7.88 -3.24 -0.48
N LEU A 128 8.51 -2.07 -0.40
CA LEU A 128 9.83 -1.81 -0.99
C LEU A 128 10.99 -1.77 0.00
N GLY A 129 10.74 -1.73 1.30
CA GLY A 129 11.79 -1.60 2.32
C GLY A 129 12.86 -2.69 2.21
N LEU A 130 12.45 -3.97 2.25
CA LEU A 130 13.37 -5.09 2.15
C LEU A 130 14.04 -5.21 0.76
N PRO A 131 13.33 -5.06 -0.38
CA PRO A 131 13.98 -4.93 -1.69
C PRO A 131 15.00 -3.79 -1.78
N ALA A 132 14.74 -2.64 -1.15
CA ALA A 132 15.68 -1.53 -1.09
C ALA A 132 16.94 -1.89 -0.30
N CYS A 133 16.79 -2.58 0.85
CA CYS A 133 17.93 -3.10 1.60
C CYS A 133 18.75 -4.12 0.81
N LEU A 134 18.09 -4.99 0.03
CA LEU A 134 18.78 -5.90 -0.89
C LEU A 134 19.60 -5.10 -1.89
N GLY A 135 19.00 -4.10 -2.55
CA GLY A 135 19.74 -3.36 -3.57
C GLY A 135 20.88 -2.50 -3.01
N ILE A 136 20.73 -1.96 -1.81
CA ILE A 136 21.82 -1.31 -1.05
C ILE A 136 22.94 -2.31 -0.74
N ALA A 137 22.60 -3.52 -0.27
CA ALA A 137 23.59 -4.54 0.04
C ALA A 137 24.40 -4.95 -1.21
N LEU A 138 23.74 -5.12 -2.36
CA LEU A 138 24.41 -5.44 -3.62
C LEU A 138 25.33 -4.31 -4.08
N HIS A 139 24.91 -3.06 -3.92
CA HIS A 139 25.70 -1.90 -4.32
C HIS A 139 26.93 -1.66 -3.44
N LEU A 140 26.81 -1.82 -2.13
CA LEU A 140 27.91 -1.57 -1.18
C LEU A 140 28.99 -2.65 -1.20
N PHE A 141 28.69 -3.84 -1.71
CA PHE A 141 29.57 -4.99 -1.59
C PHE A 141 29.84 -5.70 -2.94
N PRO A 142 30.36 -5.01 -3.98
CA PRO A 142 30.50 -5.58 -5.32
C PRO A 142 31.71 -6.54 -5.48
N GLU A 143 32.75 -6.40 -4.65
CA GLU A 143 34.10 -6.97 -4.89
C GLU A 143 34.23 -8.50 -4.72
N ASN A 144 33.21 -9.19 -4.22
CA ASN A 144 33.32 -10.61 -3.84
C ASN A 144 32.64 -11.59 -4.81
N LEU A 145 32.22 -11.16 -6.00
CA LEU A 145 31.68 -12.05 -7.04
C LEU A 145 32.75 -12.64 -7.97
N SER A 146 34.00 -12.20 -7.85
CA SER A 146 35.11 -12.51 -8.76
C SER A 146 36.17 -13.45 -8.17
N GLY A 147 35.96 -13.98 -6.96
CA GLY A 147 36.99 -14.71 -6.23
C GLY A 147 36.48 -15.98 -5.57
N THR A 148 35.99 -16.98 -6.33
CA THR A 148 36.19 -18.42 -6.06
C THR A 148 35.43 -19.31 -7.08
N THR A 149 36.18 -20.17 -7.78
CA THR A 149 35.77 -21.44 -8.40
C THR A 149 34.62 -21.43 -9.43
N ALA A 150 34.95 -21.26 -10.72
CA ALA A 150 34.47 -21.93 -11.96
C ALA A 150 32.98 -22.24 -12.24
N TRP A 151 32.10 -22.30 -11.24
CA TRP A 151 30.65 -22.41 -11.34
C TRP A 151 29.93 -21.21 -10.68
N THR A 152 30.63 -20.46 -9.81
CA THR A 152 30.14 -19.26 -9.10
C THR A 152 30.61 -17.92 -9.70
N ASP A 153 31.43 -17.94 -10.76
CA ASP A 153 31.91 -16.73 -11.49
C ASP A 153 30.79 -15.97 -12.23
N SER A 154 29.56 -16.47 -12.20
CA SER A 154 28.41 -15.68 -12.65
C SER A 154 27.98 -14.70 -11.56
N VAL A 155 28.61 -13.52 -11.59
CA VAL A 155 28.20 -12.24 -10.96
C VAL A 155 26.69 -11.93 -11.13
N MET A 156 26.01 -12.67 -12.01
CA MET A 156 24.63 -12.54 -12.38
C MET A 156 23.61 -12.96 -11.32
N TRP A 157 23.90 -13.92 -10.42
CA TRP A 157 22.84 -14.47 -9.57
C TRP A 157 22.20 -13.46 -8.59
N PRO A 158 22.94 -12.53 -7.93
CA PRO A 158 22.30 -11.55 -7.06
C PRO A 158 21.51 -10.51 -7.87
N HIS A 159 22.00 -10.13 -9.05
CA HIS A 159 21.28 -9.28 -10.00
C HIS A 159 20.03 -9.97 -10.54
N ALA A 160 20.07 -11.29 -10.73
CA ALA A 160 18.92 -12.09 -11.10
C ALA A 160 17.84 -12.06 -10.00
N SER A 161 18.21 -12.01 -8.72
CA SER A 161 17.24 -11.84 -7.63
C SER A 161 16.46 -10.52 -7.73
N VAL A 162 17.13 -9.42 -8.14
CA VAL A 162 16.49 -8.12 -8.37
C VAL A 162 15.51 -8.21 -9.54
N LEU A 163 15.90 -8.88 -10.62
CA LEU A 163 15.02 -9.14 -11.76
C LEU A 163 13.82 -10.02 -11.37
N VAL A 164 14.03 -11.07 -10.58
CA VAL A 164 12.97 -11.92 -10.05
C VAL A 164 12.00 -11.10 -9.20
N ASN A 165 12.49 -10.24 -8.31
CA ASN A 165 11.65 -9.34 -7.51
C ASN A 165 10.81 -8.41 -8.40
N LEU A 166 11.42 -7.83 -9.44
CA LEU A 166 10.70 -6.98 -10.39
C LEU A 166 9.61 -7.77 -11.14
N LEU A 167 9.93 -8.97 -11.60
CA LEU A 167 8.96 -9.87 -12.26
C LEU A 167 7.84 -10.30 -11.32
N LEU A 168 8.12 -10.52 -10.03
CA LEU A 168 7.11 -10.83 -9.02
C LEU A 168 6.17 -9.65 -8.78
N ILE A 169 6.67 -8.40 -8.76
CA ILE A 169 5.81 -7.21 -8.68
C ILE A 169 4.94 -7.07 -9.93
N ILE A 170 5.53 -7.20 -11.12
CA ILE A 170 4.78 -7.14 -12.39
C ILE A 170 3.73 -8.25 -12.43
N GLY A 171 4.10 -9.47 -12.01
CA GLY A 171 3.20 -10.61 -11.90
C GLY A 171 2.06 -10.35 -10.92
N ALA A 172 2.33 -9.75 -9.76
CA ALA A 172 1.30 -9.36 -8.79
C ALA A 172 0.31 -8.35 -9.39
N ILE A 173 0.81 -7.31 -10.06
CA ILE A 173 -0.01 -6.30 -10.74
C ILE A 173 -0.88 -6.95 -11.82
N ARG A 174 -0.28 -7.81 -12.65
CA ARG A 174 -1.00 -8.53 -13.72
C ARG A 174 -2.04 -9.49 -13.16
N LEU A 175 -1.72 -10.21 -12.10
CA LEU A 175 -2.66 -11.12 -11.42
C LEU A 175 -3.87 -10.35 -10.87
N SER A 176 -3.63 -9.20 -10.26
CA SER A 176 -4.69 -8.28 -9.81
C SER A 176 -5.50 -7.71 -10.97
N ALA A 177 -4.88 -7.39 -12.10
CA ALA A 177 -5.56 -6.84 -13.28
C ALA A 177 -6.41 -7.88 -14.05
N ILE A 178 -5.89 -9.10 -14.26
CA ILE A 178 -6.60 -10.19 -14.96
C ILE A 178 -7.79 -10.63 -14.14
N LYS A 179 -7.61 -10.73 -12.82
CA LYS A 179 -8.71 -10.91 -11.89
C LYS A 179 -9.40 -9.56 -11.68
N LYS A 180 -10.04 -9.02 -12.73
CA LYS A 180 -11.23 -8.14 -12.65
C LYS A 180 -12.41 -8.82 -11.93
N HIS A 181 -12.12 -9.73 -11.00
CA HIS A 181 -13.05 -10.11 -9.99
C HIS A 181 -13.34 -8.85 -9.21
N VAL A 182 -14.46 -8.23 -9.55
CA VAL A 182 -15.26 -7.39 -8.67
C VAL A 182 -15.45 -8.24 -7.42
N LEU A 183 -14.49 -8.16 -6.52
CA LEU A 183 -14.62 -8.68 -5.18
C LEU A 183 -15.88 -8.00 -4.64
N PRO A 184 -16.73 -8.76 -3.95
CA PRO A 184 -18.07 -8.29 -3.65
C PRO A 184 -17.96 -6.94 -2.96
N LYS A 185 -18.71 -5.96 -3.51
CA LYS A 185 -18.82 -4.66 -2.88
C LYS A 185 -19.30 -4.89 -1.45
N THR A 186 -18.85 -4.05 -0.55
CA THR A 186 -19.24 -4.11 0.86
C THR A 186 -20.76 -3.94 1.05
N ALA A 187 -21.45 -3.31 0.10
CA ALA A 187 -22.91 -3.30 0.01
C ALA A 187 -23.55 -4.68 -0.24
N ASN A 188 -22.82 -5.58 -0.92
CA ASN A 188 -23.33 -6.88 -1.37
C ASN A 188 -22.98 -8.01 -0.38
N LEU A 189 -22.83 -7.69 0.91
CA LEU A 189 -22.67 -8.70 1.95
C LEU A 189 -24.02 -9.35 2.25
N TYR A 190 -24.07 -10.68 2.21
CA TYR A 190 -25.31 -11.41 2.53
C TYR A 190 -25.76 -11.13 3.98
N THR A 191 -27.05 -10.91 4.16
CA THR A 191 -27.69 -10.82 5.48
C THR A 191 -27.66 -12.18 6.19
N ASP A 192 -27.85 -13.27 5.43
CA ASP A 192 -27.67 -14.64 5.90
C ASP A 192 -26.24 -14.90 6.39
N VAL A 193 -26.13 -15.48 7.59
CA VAL A 193 -24.85 -15.71 8.27
C VAL A 193 -23.99 -16.72 7.51
N ALA A 194 -24.59 -17.83 7.06
CA ALA A 194 -23.85 -18.91 6.40
C ALA A 194 -23.31 -18.48 5.02
N ALA A 195 -24.13 -17.79 4.22
CA ALA A 195 -23.70 -17.22 2.95
C ALA A 195 -22.59 -16.18 3.13
N ARG A 196 -22.70 -15.32 4.16
CA ARG A 196 -21.69 -14.31 4.49
C ARG A 196 -20.36 -14.92 4.90
N GLU A 197 -20.36 -15.97 5.73
CA GLU A 197 -19.13 -16.68 6.10
C GLU A 197 -18.43 -17.29 4.88
N LYS A 198 -19.20 -17.90 3.95
CA LYS A 198 -18.67 -18.43 2.69
C LYS A 198 -18.03 -17.33 1.84
N GLN A 199 -18.64 -16.14 1.79
CA GLN A 199 -18.11 -14.97 1.09
C GLN A 199 -16.81 -14.46 1.72
N LEU A 200 -16.74 -14.37 3.05
CA LEU A 200 -15.52 -13.99 3.78
C LEU A 200 -14.39 -15.00 3.58
N LYS A 201 -14.70 -16.31 3.62
CA LYS A 201 -13.72 -17.38 3.32
C LYS A 201 -13.17 -17.26 1.90
N LYS A 202 -14.04 -17.01 0.91
CA LYS A 202 -13.62 -16.78 -0.49
C LYS A 202 -12.74 -15.53 -0.62
N ALA A 203 -13.06 -14.45 0.08
CA ALA A 203 -12.25 -13.23 0.11
C ALA A 203 -10.88 -13.48 0.75
N TRP A 204 -10.82 -14.23 1.85
CA TRP A 204 -9.57 -14.61 2.50
C TRP A 204 -8.67 -15.45 1.57
N ILE A 205 -9.22 -16.45 0.88
CA ILE A 205 -8.44 -17.24 -0.10
C ILE A 205 -7.88 -16.33 -1.20
N LYS A 206 -8.70 -15.41 -1.73
CA LYS A 206 -8.24 -14.44 -2.74
C LYS A 206 -7.15 -13.52 -2.21
N MET A 207 -7.25 -13.08 -0.96
CA MET A 207 -6.19 -12.32 -0.28
C MET A 207 -4.90 -13.14 -0.22
N CYS A 208 -4.95 -14.40 0.23
CA CYS A 208 -3.78 -15.28 0.30
C CYS A 208 -3.13 -15.50 -1.08
N VAL A 209 -3.94 -15.68 -2.13
CA VAL A 209 -3.43 -15.82 -3.51
C VAL A 209 -2.83 -14.51 -4.02
N GLY A 210 -3.45 -13.37 -3.70
CA GLY A 210 -2.97 -12.06 -4.14
C GLY A 210 -1.68 -11.61 -3.43
N ILE A 211 -1.51 -11.96 -2.15
CA ILE A 211 -0.31 -11.63 -1.37
C ILE A 211 0.85 -12.60 -1.64
N PHE A 212 0.59 -13.74 -2.27
CA PHE A 212 1.61 -14.77 -2.49
C PHE A 212 2.85 -14.28 -3.28
N PRO A 213 2.73 -13.58 -4.43
CA PRO A 213 3.90 -13.06 -5.14
C PRO A 213 4.70 -12.06 -4.31
N PHE A 214 4.00 -11.26 -3.48
CA PHE A 214 4.64 -10.32 -2.57
C PHE A 214 5.43 -11.03 -1.46
N ALA A 215 4.84 -12.07 -0.86
CA ALA A 215 5.55 -12.89 0.13
C ALA A 215 6.80 -13.55 -0.47
N LEU A 216 6.71 -14.08 -1.70
CA LEU A 216 7.85 -14.63 -2.42
C LEU A 216 8.95 -13.59 -2.66
N MET A 217 8.59 -12.35 -2.99
CA MET A 217 9.55 -11.26 -3.19
C MET A 217 10.30 -10.94 -1.88
N LEU A 218 9.59 -10.86 -0.75
CA LEU A 218 10.23 -10.65 0.55
C LEU A 218 11.16 -11.81 0.93
N ILE A 219 10.71 -13.05 0.71
CA ILE A 219 11.50 -14.26 0.99
C ILE A 219 12.75 -14.30 0.10
N SER A 220 12.61 -14.05 -1.21
CA SER A 220 13.73 -14.02 -2.15
C SER A 220 14.75 -12.94 -1.77
N SER A 221 14.28 -11.77 -1.34
CA SER A 221 15.15 -10.69 -0.87
C SER A 221 15.90 -11.08 0.41
N ALA A 222 15.19 -11.60 1.42
CA ALA A 222 15.80 -12.03 2.68
C ALA A 222 16.83 -13.16 2.50
N ILE A 223 16.50 -14.16 1.68
CA ILE A 223 17.41 -15.27 1.35
C ILE A 223 18.65 -14.74 0.65
N THR A 224 18.49 -13.86 -0.33
CA THR A 224 19.64 -13.29 -1.08
C THR A 224 20.58 -12.51 -0.15
N ILE A 225 20.05 -11.63 0.71
CA ILE A 225 20.88 -10.89 1.67
C ILE A 225 21.49 -11.85 2.69
N GLY A 226 20.76 -12.88 3.14
CA GLY A 226 21.25 -13.88 4.08
C GLY A 226 22.41 -14.70 3.53
N ILE A 227 22.31 -15.18 2.28
CA ILE A 227 23.41 -15.85 1.58
C ILE A 227 24.61 -14.92 1.49
N PHE A 228 24.38 -13.65 1.15
CA PHE A 228 25.43 -12.64 1.05
C PHE A 228 26.13 -12.37 2.39
N ALA A 229 25.37 -12.35 3.49
CA ALA A 229 25.92 -12.17 4.83
C ALA A 229 26.80 -13.33 5.26
N ILE A 230 26.42 -14.57 4.92
CA ILE A 230 27.16 -15.79 5.25
C ILE A 230 28.42 -15.90 4.38
N SER A 231 28.31 -15.70 3.07
CA SER A 231 29.43 -15.92 2.14
C SER A 231 30.58 -14.94 2.32
N ALA A 232 30.30 -13.74 2.84
CA ALA A 232 31.29 -12.68 2.95
C ALA A 232 31.82 -12.44 4.38
N GLU A 233 31.34 -13.19 5.39
CA GLU A 233 31.56 -12.90 6.82
C GLU A 233 31.22 -11.44 7.21
N ARG A 234 30.27 -10.82 6.48
CA ARG A 234 29.94 -9.40 6.62
C ARG A 234 28.78 -9.19 7.59
N GLN A 235 29.12 -8.92 8.85
CA GLN A 235 28.16 -8.45 9.85
C GLN A 235 27.25 -7.29 9.36
N PRO A 236 27.73 -6.31 8.57
CA PRO A 236 26.87 -5.24 8.05
C PRO A 236 25.75 -5.73 7.12
N ALA A 237 25.99 -6.76 6.30
CA ALA A 237 24.96 -7.31 5.43
C ALA A 237 23.88 -8.05 6.23
N ALA A 238 24.28 -8.77 7.28
CA ALA A 238 23.34 -9.38 8.23
C ALA A 238 22.46 -8.32 8.91
N LEU A 239 23.07 -7.21 9.35
CA LEU A 239 22.36 -6.07 9.95
C LEU A 239 21.37 -5.44 8.95
N LEU A 240 21.75 -5.26 7.69
CA LEU A 240 20.85 -4.78 6.63
C LEU A 240 19.68 -5.72 6.39
N CYS A 241 19.90 -7.04 6.43
CA CYS A 241 18.82 -8.04 6.32
C CYS A 241 17.83 -7.88 7.47
N VAL A 242 18.33 -7.89 8.72
CA VAL A 242 17.50 -7.77 9.92
C VAL A 242 16.75 -6.44 9.91
N ALA A 243 17.42 -5.32 9.64
CA ALA A 243 16.80 -4.01 9.56
C ALA A 243 15.73 -3.95 8.46
N GLY A 244 16.01 -4.45 7.26
CA GLY A 244 15.07 -4.47 6.14
C GLY A 244 13.82 -5.31 6.43
N VAL A 245 13.99 -6.48 7.04
CA VAL A 245 12.88 -7.35 7.44
C VAL A 245 12.07 -6.68 8.56
N SER A 246 12.73 -6.19 9.60
CA SER A 246 12.07 -5.51 10.72
C SER A 246 11.29 -4.28 10.27
N ILE A 247 11.88 -3.42 9.45
CA ILE A 247 11.23 -2.21 8.92
C ILE A 247 10.04 -2.60 8.05
N SER A 248 10.18 -3.57 7.16
CA SER A 248 9.08 -3.97 6.26
C SER A 248 7.90 -4.57 7.05
N LEU A 249 8.18 -5.45 8.01
CA LEU A 249 7.14 -6.05 8.87
C LEU A 249 6.48 -5.02 9.77
N LEU A 250 7.25 -4.12 10.38
CA LEU A 250 6.72 -3.04 11.22
C LEU A 250 5.87 -2.08 10.41
N ALA A 251 6.29 -1.74 9.18
CA ALA A 251 5.55 -0.89 8.27
C ALA A 251 4.22 -1.55 7.84
N LEU A 252 4.22 -2.84 7.49
CA LEU A 252 2.99 -3.59 7.17
C LEU A 252 2.05 -3.72 8.37
N TRP A 253 2.60 -3.95 9.57
CA TRP A 253 1.81 -4.01 10.79
C TRP A 253 1.16 -2.65 11.09
N THR A 254 1.94 -1.57 11.01
CA THR A 254 1.49 -0.20 11.19
C THR A 254 0.42 0.15 10.15
N TRP A 255 0.66 -0.15 8.88
CA TRP A 255 -0.29 0.00 7.78
C TRP A 255 -1.63 -0.67 8.09
N SER A 256 -1.60 -1.94 8.53
CA SER A 256 -2.81 -2.71 8.87
C SER A 256 -3.58 -2.08 10.04
N LYS A 257 -2.87 -1.60 11.08
CA LYS A 257 -3.48 -0.90 12.22
C LYS A 257 -4.13 0.42 11.81
N ILE A 258 -3.41 1.27 11.08
CA ILE A 258 -3.90 2.57 10.63
C ILE A 258 -5.10 2.38 9.68
N THR A 259 -5.03 1.41 8.76
CA THR A 259 -6.14 1.08 7.85
C THR A 259 -7.40 0.67 8.61
N ARG A 260 -7.29 -0.15 9.67
CA ARG A 260 -8.44 -0.51 10.52
C ARG A 260 -9.02 0.70 11.24
N THR A 261 -8.18 1.60 11.75
CA THR A 261 -8.63 2.84 12.39
C THR A 261 -9.34 3.75 11.39
N TYR A 262 -8.79 3.89 10.19
CA TYR A 262 -9.39 4.65 9.08
C TYR A 262 -10.76 4.09 8.69
N LEU A 263 -10.88 2.77 8.51
CA LEU A 263 -12.16 2.13 8.19
C LEU A 263 -13.20 2.30 9.30
N ARG A 264 -12.80 2.18 10.57
CA ARG A 264 -13.69 2.42 11.72
C ARG A 264 -14.20 3.85 11.76
N PHE A 265 -13.31 4.81 11.50
CA PHE A 265 -13.70 6.21 11.42
C PHE A 265 -14.70 6.46 10.30
N ILE A 266 -14.47 5.90 9.10
CA ILE A 266 -15.41 6.01 7.99
C ILE A 266 -16.77 5.49 8.41
N SER A 267 -16.83 4.26 8.96
CA SER A 267 -18.09 3.64 9.37
C SER A 267 -18.82 4.44 10.44
N PHE A 268 -18.09 4.99 11.43
CA PHE A 268 -18.70 5.75 12.53
C PHE A 268 -19.30 7.07 12.04
N ASN A 269 -18.58 7.81 11.19
CA ASN A 269 -19.06 9.10 10.72
C ASN A 269 -20.22 8.94 9.72
N LEU A 270 -20.23 7.89 8.90
CA LEU A 270 -21.34 7.62 7.98
C LEU A 270 -22.67 7.49 8.71
N THR A 271 -22.70 6.74 9.81
CA THR A 271 -23.92 6.59 10.64
C THR A 271 -24.43 7.94 11.16
N GLN A 272 -23.53 8.89 11.47
CA GLN A 272 -23.93 10.23 11.92
C GLN A 272 -24.51 11.09 10.79
N TYR A 273 -23.99 10.96 9.57
CA TYR A 273 -24.42 11.79 8.43
C TYR A 273 -25.70 11.29 7.77
N ASP A 274 -25.93 9.98 7.70
CA ASP A 274 -27.19 9.42 7.16
C ASP A 274 -28.41 9.93 7.96
N CYS A 275 -28.26 10.10 9.28
CA CYS A 275 -29.31 10.71 10.12
C CYS A 275 -29.60 12.17 9.71
N LYS A 276 -28.58 12.99 9.44
CA LYS A 276 -28.76 14.39 9.05
C LYS A 276 -29.32 14.57 7.64
N ILE A 277 -28.99 13.67 6.71
CA ILE A 277 -29.56 13.72 5.35
C ILE A 277 -31.03 13.30 5.37
N ALA A 278 -31.37 12.27 6.14
CA ALA A 278 -32.76 11.86 6.35
C ALA A 278 -33.59 13.02 6.96
N ASP A 279 -33.05 13.73 7.95
CA ASP A 279 -33.70 14.89 8.56
C ASP A 279 -33.88 16.07 7.59
N ARG A 280 -32.92 16.30 6.68
CA ARG A 280 -33.08 17.36 5.66
C ARG A 280 -34.10 16.97 4.59
N ALA A 281 -34.15 15.68 4.21
CA ALA A 281 -35.10 15.20 3.22
C ALA A 281 -36.54 15.24 3.72
N SER A 282 -36.80 14.98 5.01
CA SER A 282 -38.13 15.13 5.61
C SER A 282 -38.56 16.59 5.66
N VAL A 283 -37.68 17.51 6.05
CA VAL A 283 -37.99 18.96 6.08
C VAL A 283 -38.30 19.54 4.70
N VAL A 284 -37.64 19.08 3.63
CA VAL A 284 -37.96 19.53 2.26
C VAL A 284 -39.30 18.96 1.79
N ARG A 285 -39.62 17.71 2.16
CA ARG A 285 -40.89 17.06 1.76
C ARG A 285 -42.10 17.69 2.46
N ASP A 286 -41.96 18.13 3.72
CA ASP A 286 -43.01 18.86 4.44
C ASP A 286 -43.26 20.26 3.84
N LYS A 287 -42.21 20.93 3.34
CA LYS A 287 -42.34 22.23 2.67
C LYS A 287 -42.98 22.11 1.28
N SER A 288 -42.74 21.03 0.54
CA SER A 288 -43.41 20.85 -0.77
C SER A 288 -44.87 20.41 -0.65
N GLY A 289 -45.33 19.98 0.53
CA GLY A 289 -46.71 19.56 0.77
C GLY A 289 -47.67 20.69 1.17
N SER A 290 -47.17 21.90 1.45
CA SER A 290 -47.97 23.03 1.93
C SER A 290 -48.33 24.07 0.87
N ASP A 291 -47.77 23.98 -0.34
CA ASP A 291 -48.22 24.75 -1.51
C ASP A 291 -49.42 24.04 -2.18
N GLN A 292 -50.55 23.96 -1.46
CA GLN A 292 -51.83 23.71 -2.10
C GLN A 292 -52.22 24.95 -2.90
N ILE A 293 -52.21 24.79 -4.22
CA ILE A 293 -52.71 25.77 -5.18
C ILE A 293 -54.17 26.10 -4.79
N PRO A 294 -54.50 27.37 -4.45
CA PRO A 294 -55.88 27.77 -4.24
C PRO A 294 -56.63 27.61 -5.57
N GLN A 295 -57.71 26.81 -5.54
CA GLN A 295 -58.66 26.65 -6.64
C GLN A 295 -59.57 27.88 -6.78
#